data_AF-A0A1H4APU4-F1
#
_entry.id   AF-A0A1H4APU4-F1
#
_cell.length_a   1.000
_cell.length_b   1.000
_cell.length_c   1.000
_cell.angle_alpha   90.00
_cell.angle_beta   90.00
_cell.angle_gamma   90.00
#
_symmetry.space_group_name_H-M   'P 1'
#
loop_
_entity.id
_entity.type
_entity.pdbx_description
1 polymer ?
#
loop_
_entity_poly.entity_id
_entity_poly.type
_entity_poly.pdbx_seq_one_letter_code
_entity_poly.pdbx_strand_id
1 'polypeptide(L)'
;MMKTLGQKFKILRQKKGLNQMAMAELLDISIPAYSKLETGITDPNFSRIHQIASVHEIDIRQLLNTGEEEKSEQEGEIERLRSRVLELESSVIRLQGKLIDLYDKDDRRMKQD
;
A
#
# COMPACT_ATOMS: atom_id res chain seq x y z
N MET A 1 -0.32 -13.71 -5.70
CA MET A 1 -1.16 -14.83 -5.22
C MET A 1 -2.29 -14.23 -4.40
N MET A 2 -3.55 -14.58 -4.67
CA MET A 2 -4.70 -14.06 -3.92
C MET A 2 -4.60 -14.49 -2.45
N LYS A 3 -4.73 -13.55 -1.51
CA LYS A 3 -4.71 -13.86 -0.08
C LYS A 3 -6.04 -14.50 0.32
N THR A 4 -5.99 -15.65 0.98
CA THR A 4 -7.21 -16.29 1.51
C THR A 4 -7.78 -15.48 2.68
N LEU A 5 -9.05 -15.68 3.00
CA LEU A 5 -9.69 -15.00 4.11
C LEU A 5 -9.01 -15.32 5.46
N GLY A 6 -8.62 -16.58 5.67
CA GLY A 6 -7.83 -16.99 6.84
C GLY A 6 -6.48 -16.27 6.95
N GLN A 7 -5.77 -16.09 5.84
CA GLN A 7 -4.53 -15.31 5.81
C GLN A 7 -4.75 -13.84 6.19
N LYS A 8 -5.88 -13.24 5.79
CA LYS A 8 -6.23 -11.87 6.20
C LYS A 8 -6.51 -11.77 7.69
N PHE A 9 -7.22 -12.74 8.28
CA PHE A 9 -7.44 -12.77 9.73
C PHE A 9 -6.12 -12.78 10.49
N LYS A 10 -5.17 -13.59 10.03
CA LYS A 10 -3.81 -13.63 10.59
C LYS A 10 -3.10 -12.28 10.49
N ILE A 11 -3.14 -11.62 9.33
CA ILE A 11 -2.52 -10.31 9.12
C ILE A 11 -3.16 -9.26 10.06
N LEU A 12 -4.49 -9.21 10.13
CA LEU A 12 -5.20 -8.26 10.98
C LEU A 12 -4.88 -8.47 12.46
N ARG A 13 -4.88 -9.73 12.91
CA ARG A 13 -4.50 -10.08 14.28
C ARG A 13 -3.07 -9.61 14.61
N GLN A 14 -2.12 -9.88 13.72
CA GLN A 14 -0.72 -9.46 13.88
C GLN A 14 -0.57 -7.94 13.88
N LYS A 15 -1.30 -7.22 13.01
CA LYS A 15 -1.32 -5.74 13.00
C LYS A 15 -1.82 -5.15 14.32
N LYS A 16 -2.76 -5.85 14.99
CA LYS A 16 -3.26 -5.46 16.33
C LYS A 16 -2.36 -5.92 17.48
N GLY A 17 -1.26 -6.63 17.20
CA GLY A 17 -0.33 -7.13 18.23
C GLY A 17 -0.87 -8.30 19.06
N LEU A 18 -1.94 -8.96 18.60
CA LEU A 18 -2.61 -10.02 19.35
C LEU A 18 -2.01 -11.40 19.03
N ASN A 19 -1.92 -12.26 20.05
CA ASN A 19 -1.69 -13.69 19.84
C ASN A 19 -3.02 -14.41 19.56
N GLN A 20 -2.97 -15.68 19.12
CA GLN A 20 -4.19 -16.44 18.79
C GLN A 20 -5.11 -16.64 19.99
N MET A 21 -4.57 -16.74 21.21
CA MET A 21 -5.34 -16.89 22.44
C MET A 21 -6.19 -15.63 22.72
N ALA A 22 -5.56 -14.46 22.72
CA ALA A 22 -6.23 -13.19 22.94
C ALA A 22 -7.31 -12.91 21.87
N MET A 23 -7.04 -13.27 20.61
CA MET A 23 -8.04 -13.10 19.55
C MET A 23 -9.20 -14.09 19.68
N ALA A 24 -8.93 -15.33 20.11
CA ALA A 24 -9.98 -16.32 20.35
C ALA A 24 -10.89 -15.88 21.52
N GLU A 25 -10.32 -15.29 22.55
CA GLU A 25 -11.07 -14.70 23.69
C GLU A 25 -11.97 -13.54 23.24
N LEU A 26 -11.46 -12.60 22.43
CA LEU A 26 -12.26 -11.50 21.87
C LEU A 26 -13.42 -11.96 20.99
N LEU A 27 -13.27 -13.14 20.38
CA LEU A 27 -14.25 -13.74 19.48
C LEU A 27 -15.15 -14.75 20.19
N ASP A 28 -14.96 -14.99 21.49
CA ASP A 28 -15.67 -16.01 22.26
C ASP A 28 -15.64 -17.40 21.59
N ILE A 29 -14.43 -17.85 21.23
CA ILE A 29 -14.19 -19.18 20.65
C ILE A 29 -12.94 -19.83 21.25
N SER A 30 -12.79 -21.13 21.01
CA SER A 30 -11.58 -21.84 21.40
C SER A 30 -10.38 -21.46 20.51
N ILE A 31 -9.19 -21.47 21.09
CA ILE A 31 -7.92 -21.22 20.38
C ILE A 31 -7.77 -22.14 19.14
N PRO A 32 -8.07 -23.46 19.22
CA PRO A 32 -8.01 -24.33 18.06
C PRO A 32 -9.02 -23.95 16.97
N ALA A 33 -10.22 -23.48 17.34
CA ALA A 33 -11.20 -23.00 16.37
C ALA A 33 -10.67 -21.78 15.62
N TYR A 34 -10.10 -20.80 16.32
CA TYR A 34 -9.49 -19.63 15.68
C TYR A 34 -8.30 -20.01 14.78
N SER A 35 -7.45 -20.94 15.22
CA SER A 35 -6.33 -21.45 14.40
C SER A 35 -6.79 -22.10 13.09
N LYS A 36 -7.90 -22.87 13.13
CA LYS A 36 -8.52 -23.45 11.93
C LYS A 36 -9.06 -22.38 10.96
N LEU A 37 -9.57 -21.26 11.49
CA LEU A 37 -9.97 -20.12 10.66
C LEU A 37 -8.77 -19.48 9.96
N GLU A 38 -7.67 -19.22 10.68
CA GLU A 38 -6.46 -18.61 10.09
C GLU A 38 -5.80 -19.49 9.02
N THR A 39 -5.83 -20.81 9.22
CA THR A 39 -5.24 -21.79 8.31
C THR A 39 -6.16 -22.15 7.13
N GLY A 40 -7.43 -21.69 7.15
CA GLY A 40 -8.41 -22.01 6.12
C GLY A 40 -8.92 -23.46 6.17
N ILE A 41 -8.69 -24.17 7.29
CA ILE A 41 -9.27 -25.51 7.51
C ILE A 41 -10.79 -25.41 7.72
N THR A 42 -11.25 -24.32 8.31
CA THR A 42 -12.66 -24.05 8.54
C THR A 42 -13.03 -22.71 7.94
N ASP A 43 -14.05 -22.70 7.10
CA ASP A 43 -14.59 -21.46 6.55
C ASP A 43 -15.37 -20.68 7.62
N PRO A 44 -15.11 -19.39 7.78
CA PRO A 44 -15.89 -18.55 8.70
C PRO A 44 -17.29 -18.34 8.13
N ASN A 45 -18.31 -18.47 8.99
CA ASN A 45 -19.65 -18.03 8.64
C ASN A 45 -19.75 -16.49 8.64
N PHE A 46 -20.86 -15.96 8.10
CA PHE A 46 -21.08 -14.51 8.00
C PHE A 46 -21.01 -13.78 9.35
N SER A 47 -21.57 -14.38 10.41
CA SER A 47 -21.50 -13.81 11.77
C SER A 47 -20.05 -13.68 12.24
N ARG A 48 -19.21 -14.68 11.99
CA ARG A 48 -17.79 -14.67 12.34
C ARG A 48 -17.03 -13.59 11.58
N ILE A 49 -17.32 -13.41 10.30
CA ILE A 49 -16.75 -12.35 9.47
C ILE A 49 -17.11 -10.98 10.05
N HIS A 50 -18.38 -10.78 10.44
CA HIS A 50 -18.85 -9.53 11.03
C HIS A 50 -18.17 -9.23 12.38
N GLN A 51 -18.01 -10.24 13.23
CA GLN A 51 -17.32 -10.10 14.52
C GLN A 51 -15.85 -9.73 14.32
N ILE A 52 -15.15 -10.39 13.40
CA ILE A 52 -13.74 -10.07 13.11
C ILE A 52 -13.61 -8.65 12.56
N ALA A 53 -14.50 -8.24 11.64
CA ALA A 53 -14.54 -6.86 11.14
C ALA A 53 -14.73 -5.85 12.29
N SER A 54 -15.64 -6.15 13.22
CA SER A 54 -15.92 -5.31 14.39
C SER A 54 -14.72 -5.20 15.34
N VAL A 55 -14.03 -6.32 15.62
CA VAL A 55 -12.81 -6.33 16.45
C VAL A 55 -11.71 -5.46 15.82
N HIS A 56 -11.66 -5.37 14.50
CA HIS A 56 -10.64 -4.59 13.80
C HIS A 56 -11.11 -3.18 13.38
N GLU A 57 -12.35 -2.79 13.71
CA GLU A 57 -12.93 -1.49 13.35
C GLU A 57 -12.88 -1.20 11.84
N ILE A 58 -13.06 -2.25 11.02
CA ILE A 58 -13.08 -2.15 9.55
C ILE A 58 -14.43 -2.56 8.98
N ASP A 59 -14.72 -2.07 7.78
CA ASP A 59 -15.91 -2.48 7.03
C ASP A 59 -15.75 -3.92 6.49
N ILE A 60 -16.85 -4.66 6.38
CA ILE A 60 -16.85 -6.03 5.83
C ILE A 60 -16.29 -6.04 4.41
N ARG A 61 -16.54 -5.01 3.60
CA ARG A 61 -15.97 -4.87 2.24
C ARG A 61 -14.44 -4.80 2.30
N GLN A 62 -13.88 -4.06 3.25
CA GLN A 62 -12.43 -3.97 3.45
C GLN A 62 -11.86 -5.32 3.89
N LEU A 63 -12.54 -6.03 4.79
CA LEU A 63 -12.14 -7.38 5.21
C LEU A 63 -12.18 -8.38 4.04
N LEU A 64 -13.23 -8.32 3.21
CA LEU A 64 -13.47 -9.25 2.11
C LEU A 64 -12.70 -8.91 0.84
N ASN A 65 -12.18 -7.69 0.66
CA ASN A 65 -11.45 -7.27 -0.55
C ASN A 65 -10.26 -8.21 -0.86
N THR A 66 -10.45 -9.12 -1.81
CA THR A 66 -9.60 -10.32 -2.04
C THR A 66 -8.47 -10.14 -3.04
N GLY A 67 -8.30 -8.97 -3.65
CA GLY A 67 -7.43 -8.92 -4.81
C GLY A 67 -6.98 -7.56 -5.32
N GLU A 68 -7.45 -6.47 -4.73
CA GLU A 68 -6.87 -5.17 -5.00
C GLU A 68 -6.43 -4.65 -3.65
N GLU A 69 -5.12 -4.64 -3.41
CA GLU A 69 -4.58 -3.48 -2.70
C GLU A 69 -5.19 -2.31 -3.47
N GLU A 70 -6.25 -1.70 -2.91
CA GLU A 70 -6.59 -0.34 -3.30
C GLU A 70 -5.23 0.32 -3.21
N LYS A 71 -4.61 0.63 -4.37
CA LYS A 71 -3.37 1.37 -4.41
C LYS A 71 -3.65 2.50 -3.46
N SER A 72 -3.00 2.48 -2.30
CA SER A 72 -3.39 3.40 -1.25
C SER A 72 -3.31 4.78 -1.89
N GLU A 73 -4.16 5.73 -1.51
CA GLU A 73 -4.09 7.08 -2.08
C GLU A 73 -2.63 7.61 -2.05
N GLN A 74 -1.86 7.16 -1.06
CA GLN A 74 -0.42 7.34 -0.91
C GLN A 74 0.42 6.74 -2.06
N GLU A 75 0.15 5.51 -2.51
CA GLU A 75 0.84 4.89 -3.66
C GLU A 75 0.51 5.59 -4.98
N GLY A 76 -0.74 6.02 -5.15
CA GLY A 76 -1.14 6.84 -6.30
C GLY A 76 -0.43 8.19 -6.32
N GLU A 77 -0.32 8.83 -5.15
CA GLU A 77 0.38 10.11 -4.99
C GLU A 77 1.90 9.98 -5.20
N ILE A 78 2.52 8.91 -4.70
CA ILE A 78 3.94 8.61 -4.94
C ILE A 78 4.25 8.51 -6.43
N GLU A 79 3.38 7.84 -7.21
CA GLU A 79 3.59 7.67 -8.65
C GLU A 79 3.47 9.01 -9.41
N ARG A 80 2.51 9.86 -9.01
CA ARG A 80 2.37 11.22 -9.54
C ARG A 80 3.59 12.08 -9.24
N LEU A 81 4.07 12.05 -7.99
CA LEU A 81 5.27 12.78 -7.59
C LEU A 81 6.50 12.33 -8.36
N ARG A 82 6.68 11.01 -8.57
CA ARG A 82 7.77 10.46 -9.39
C ARG A 82 7.72 10.97 -10.82
N SER A 83 6.53 10.95 -11.44
CA SER A 83 6.35 11.49 -12.79
C SER A 83 6.71 12.97 -12.87
N ARG A 84 6.32 13.76 -11.86
CA ARG A 84 6.66 15.18 -11.79
C ARG A 84 8.15 15.45 -11.64
N VAL A 85 8.86 14.62 -10.86
CA VAL A 85 10.33 14.71 -10.72
C VAL A 85 11.00 14.49 -12.08
N LEU A 86 10.61 13.46 -12.83
CA LEU A 86 11.18 13.17 -14.15
C LEU A 86 10.97 14.31 -15.16
N GLU A 87 9.80 14.96 -15.14
CA GLU A 87 9.51 16.13 -15.99
C GLU A 87 10.42 17.33 -15.63
N LEU A 88 10.64 17.56 -14.34
CA LEU A 88 11.48 18.63 -13.85
C LEU A 88 12.94 18.37 -14.21
N GLU A 89 13.44 17.15 -14.03
CA GLU A 89 14.79 16.74 -14.43
C GLU A 89 15.02 16.98 -15.93
N SER A 90 14.07 16.56 -16.77
CA SER A 90 14.13 16.81 -18.22
C SER A 90 14.15 18.30 -18.56
N SER A 91 13.42 19.11 -17.79
CA SER A 91 13.40 20.56 -17.97
C SER A 91 14.70 21.22 -17.54
N VAL A 92 15.32 20.76 -16.45
CA VAL A 92 16.65 21.21 -16.00
C VAL A 92 17.69 20.92 -17.09
N ILE A 93 17.72 19.71 -17.63
CA ILE A 93 18.66 19.33 -18.70
C ILE A 93 18.50 20.26 -19.92
N ARG A 94 17.26 20.52 -20.33
CA ARG A 94 16.96 21.42 -21.46
C ARG A 94 17.42 22.85 -21.19
N LEU A 95 17.20 23.37 -19.98
CA LEU A 95 17.61 24.72 -19.60
C LEU A 95 19.14 24.84 -19.51
N GLN A 96 19.82 23.81 -19.00
CA GLN A 96 21.28 23.74 -19.01
C GLN A 96 21.83 23.77 -20.43
N GLY A 97 21.24 23.02 -21.37
CA GLY A 97 21.62 23.07 -22.79
C GLY A 97 21.48 24.47 -23.39
N LYS A 98 20.34 25.14 -23.14
CA LYS A 98 20.13 26.54 -23.58
C LYS A 98 21.14 27.51 -22.99
N LEU A 99 21.53 27.30 -21.72
CA LEU A 99 22.50 28.15 -21.05
C LEU A 99 23.89 28.01 -21.69
N ILE A 100 24.31 26.78 -22.00
CA ILE A 100 25.56 26.50 -22.73
C ILE A 100 25.54 27.19 -24.09
N ASP A 101 24.45 27.06 -24.86
CA ASP A 101 24.33 27.71 -26.17
C ASP A 101 24.43 29.24 -26.11
N LEU A 102 23.97 29.85 -25.02
CA LEU A 102 24.06 31.30 -24.81
C LEU A 102 25.50 31.71 -24.48
N TYR A 103 26.17 31.01 -23.56
CA TYR A 103 27.58 31.26 -23.25
C TYR A 103 28.47 31.10 -24.49
N ASP A 104 28.26 30.06 -25.29
CA ASP A 104 29.00 29.85 -26.54
C ASP A 104 28.80 30.98 -27.56
N LYS A 105 27.61 31.59 -27.61
CA LYS A 105 27.31 32.71 -28.51
C LYS A 105 27.95 34.00 -28.03
N ASP A 106 27.90 34.27 -26.73
CA ASP A 106 28.51 35.47 -26.14
C ASP A 106 30.04 35.41 -26.25
N ASP A 107 30.66 34.26 -26.00
CA ASP A 107 32.10 34.04 -26.20
C ASP A 107 32.54 34.27 -27.66
N ARG A 108 31.72 33.85 -28.63
CA ARG A 108 32.01 34.09 -30.06
C ARG A 108 31.89 35.57 -30.42
N ARG A 109 30.91 36.29 -29.84
CA ARG A 109 30.75 37.73 -30.03
C ARG A 109 31.94 38.50 -29.47
N MET A 110 32.38 38.16 -28.25
CA MET A 110 33.54 38.79 -27.61
C MET A 110 34.87 38.58 -28.34
N LYS A 111 34.99 37.54 -29.18
CA LYS A 111 36.19 37.28 -30.01
C LYS A 111 36.15 37.97 -31.38
N GLN A 112 35.02 38.57 -31.77
CA GLN A 112 34.85 39.26 -33.05
C GLN A 112 35.00 40.78 -32.94
N ASP A 113 35.00 41.33 -31.73
CA ASP A 113 35.31 42.74 -31.41
C ASP A 113 36.80 42.91 -31.01
#